data_AF-A0A1I7RMI9-F1
#
_entry.id   AF-A0A1I7RMI9-F1
#
_cell.length_a   1.000
_cell.length_b   1.000
_cell.length_c   1.000
_cell.angle_alpha   90.00
_cell.angle_beta   90.00
_cell.angle_gamma   90.00
#
_symmetry.space_group_name_H-M   'P 1'
#
loop_
_entity.id
_entity.type
_entity.pdbx_description
1 polymer ?
#
loop_
_entity_poly.entity_id
_entity_poly.type
_entity_poly.pdbx_seq_one_letter_code
_entity_poly.pdbx_strand_id
1 'polypeptide(L)'
;MNDPSVRMTINFRERCRMHDLNEALDDLRQSIPYAHGTSVRKLSKIATLLLARNHIVMQANAIEELRQTVKELKEKIQSLEAEKPGGPSATA
;
A
#
# COMPACT_ATOMS: atom_id res chain seq x y z
N MET A 1 -5.52 39.70 -32.47
CA MET A 1 -4.49 38.67 -32.22
C MET A 1 -5.13 37.51 -31.47
N ASN A 2 -5.56 36.48 -32.19
CA ASN A 2 -5.97 35.19 -31.61
C ASN A 2 -5.57 34.16 -32.66
N ASP A 3 -4.34 33.69 -32.59
CA ASP A 3 -3.82 32.69 -33.54
C ASP A 3 -4.46 31.32 -33.21
N PRO A 4 -5.29 30.75 -34.09
CA PRO A 4 -5.92 29.46 -33.86
C PRO A 4 -4.89 28.33 -33.65
N SER A 5 -3.68 28.45 -34.21
CA SER A 5 -2.60 27.48 -34.07
C SER A 5 -2.16 27.34 -32.62
N VAL A 6 -1.97 28.47 -31.91
CA VAL A 6 -1.56 28.49 -30.50
C VAL A 6 -2.59 27.79 -29.62
N ARG A 7 -3.88 28.05 -29.83
CA ARG A 7 -4.97 27.37 -29.09
C ARG A 7 -4.95 25.87 -29.31
N MET A 8 -4.71 25.43 -30.56
CA MET A 8 -4.66 24.00 -30.89
C MET A 8 -3.46 23.30 -30.24
N THR A 9 -2.29 23.92 -30.23
CA THR A 9 -1.10 23.39 -29.56
C THR A 9 -1.30 23.27 -28.04
N ILE A 10 -1.91 24.27 -27.41
CA ILE A 10 -2.22 24.23 -25.98
C ILE A 10 -3.18 23.08 -25.66
N ASN A 11 -4.27 22.95 -26.44
CA ASN A 11 -5.25 21.87 -26.25
C ASN A 11 -4.63 20.48 -26.43
N PHE A 12 -3.73 20.32 -27.41
CA PHE A 12 -3.01 19.07 -27.60
C PHE A 12 -2.15 18.73 -26.38
N ARG A 13 -1.37 19.68 -25.88
CA ARG A 13 -0.51 19.48 -24.71
C ARG A 13 -1.31 19.09 -23.46
N GLU A 14 -2.44 19.74 -23.20
CA GLU A 14 -3.27 19.41 -22.04
C GLU A 14 -3.92 18.03 -22.18
N ARG A 15 -4.28 17.59 -23.39
CA ARG A 15 -4.74 16.22 -23.62
C ARG A 15 -3.67 15.18 -23.31
N CYS A 16 -2.42 15.42 -23.74
CA CYS A 16 -1.30 14.54 -23.42
C CYS A 16 -1.07 14.49 -21.90
N ARG A 17 -0.97 15.65 -21.24
CA ARG A 17 -0.83 15.73 -19.77
C ARG A 17 -1.95 14.97 -19.04
N MET A 18 -3.18 15.06 -19.57
CA MET A 18 -4.32 14.35 -19.01
C MET A 18 -4.29 12.84 -19.26
N HIS A 19 -3.70 12.39 -20.36
CA HIS A 19 -3.46 10.97 -20.63
C HIS A 19 -2.47 10.41 -19.61
N ASP A 20 -1.32 11.06 -19.44
CA ASP A 20 -0.28 10.64 -18.48
C ASP A 20 -0.86 10.54 -17.05
N LEU A 21 -1.67 11.52 -16.64
CA LEU A 21 -2.32 11.50 -15.33
C LEU A 21 -3.35 10.35 -15.20
N ASN A 22 -4.08 10.04 -16.26
CA ASN A 22 -5.05 8.95 -16.22
C ASN A 22 -4.36 7.59 -16.18
N GLU A 23 -3.24 7.44 -16.89
CA GLU A 23 -2.39 6.24 -16.86
C GLU A 23 -1.85 6.00 -15.45
N ALA A 24 -1.22 7.00 -14.83
CA ALA A 24 -0.74 6.90 -13.45
C ALA A 24 -1.87 6.57 -12.45
N LEU A 25 -3.09 7.06 -12.69
CA LEU A 25 -4.25 6.76 -11.85
C LEU A 25 -4.75 5.32 -12.06
N ASP A 26 -4.62 4.77 -13.27
CA ASP A 26 -4.92 3.37 -13.56
C ASP A 26 -3.89 2.43 -12.91
N ASP A 27 -2.62 2.80 -12.92
CA ASP A 27 -1.58 2.09 -12.16
C ASP A 27 -1.86 2.14 -10.65
N LEU A 28 -2.32 3.29 -10.13
CA LEU A 28 -2.76 3.38 -8.73
C LEU A 28 -3.94 2.44 -8.44
N ARG A 29 -4.86 2.22 -9.39
CA ARG A 29 -5.94 1.22 -9.19
C ARG A 29 -5.37 -0.17 -9.00
N GLN A 30 -4.28 -0.52 -9.70
CA GLN A 30 -3.61 -1.83 -9.59
C GLN A 30 -3.13 -2.14 -8.17
N SER A 31 -2.69 -1.14 -7.42
CA SER A 31 -2.20 -1.32 -6.04
C SER A 31 -3.29 -1.32 -4.96
N ILE A 32 -4.54 -1.06 -5.32
CA ILE A 32 -5.67 -1.04 -4.36
C ILE A 32 -6.31 -2.43 -4.28
N PRO A 33 -6.46 -3.01 -3.08
CA PRO A 33 -7.13 -4.29 -2.89
C PRO A 33 -8.61 -4.18 -3.26
N TYR A 34 -9.15 -5.26 -3.85
CA TYR A 34 -10.55 -5.37 -4.30
C TYR A 34 -10.97 -4.40 -5.42
N ALA A 35 -10.04 -3.62 -5.96
CA ALA A 35 -10.29 -2.79 -7.15
C ALA A 35 -10.34 -3.61 -8.46
N HIS A 36 -10.01 -4.91 -8.39
CA HIS A 36 -9.92 -5.82 -9.53
C HIS A 36 -10.85 -7.03 -9.36
N GLY A 37 -11.53 -7.38 -10.43
CA GLY A 37 -12.34 -8.58 -10.54
C GLY A 37 -13.12 -8.57 -11.85
N THR A 38 -13.35 -9.73 -12.45
CA THR A 38 -14.03 -9.86 -13.76
C THR A 38 -15.45 -9.26 -13.78
N SER A 39 -16.05 -9.05 -12.60
CA SER A 39 -17.37 -8.43 -12.41
C SER A 39 -17.30 -7.04 -11.75
N VAL A 40 -16.11 -6.56 -11.39
CA VAL A 40 -15.94 -5.30 -10.63
C VAL A 40 -15.77 -4.15 -11.61
N ARG A 41 -16.63 -3.13 -11.50
CA ARG A 41 -16.61 -1.96 -12.36
C ARG A 41 -15.38 -1.09 -12.06
N LYS A 42 -14.78 -0.49 -13.11
CA LYS A 42 -13.70 0.50 -12.96
C LYS A 42 -14.09 1.61 -11.99
N LEU A 43 -13.28 1.79 -10.94
CA LEU A 43 -13.49 2.81 -9.91
C LEU A 43 -13.38 4.22 -10.50
N SER A 44 -14.20 5.15 -10.00
CA SER A 44 -14.11 6.57 -10.34
C SER A 44 -12.80 7.17 -9.81
N LYS A 45 -12.38 8.34 -10.33
CA LYS A 45 -11.15 9.01 -9.86
C LYS A 45 -11.17 9.29 -8.36
N ILE A 46 -12.30 9.78 -7.85
CA ILE A 46 -12.49 10.08 -6.43
C ILE A 46 -12.46 8.80 -5.59
N ALA A 47 -13.16 7.75 -6.03
CA ALA A 47 -13.18 6.47 -5.32
C ALA A 47 -11.78 5.84 -5.25
N THR A 48 -11.01 5.89 -6.35
CA THR A 48 -9.61 5.44 -6.38
C THR A 48 -8.76 6.17 -5.36
N LEU A 49 -8.82 7.51 -5.31
CA LEU A 49 -8.03 8.30 -4.36
C LEU A 49 -8.42 8.02 -2.89
N LEU A 50 -9.72 7.88 -2.62
CA LEU A 50 -10.21 7.57 -1.28
C LEU A 50 -9.72 6.19 -0.81
N LEU A 51 -9.86 5.17 -1.66
CA LEU A 51 -9.42 3.82 -1.34
C LEU A 51 -7.91 3.72 -1.23
N ALA A 52 -7.14 4.40 -2.08
CA ALA A 52 -5.68 4.45 -1.98
C ALA A 52 -5.22 5.01 -0.62
N ARG A 53 -5.81 6.14 -0.19
CA ARG A 53 -5.51 6.72 1.12
C ARG A 53 -5.82 5.74 2.26
N ASN A 54 -7.00 5.13 2.22
CA ASN A 54 -7.41 4.19 3.27
C ASN A 54 -6.53 2.93 3.29
N HIS A 55 -6.12 2.46 2.11
CA HIS A 55 -5.22 1.32 1.98
C HIS A 55 -3.86 1.61 2.63
N ILE A 56 -3.27 2.79 2.41
CA ILE A 56 -2.01 3.19 3.07
C ILE A 56 -2.14 3.16 4.59
N VAL A 57 -3.22 3.75 5.13
CA VAL A 57 -3.47 3.76 6.59
C VAL A 57 -3.63 2.34 7.14
N MET A 58 -4.40 1.50 6.45
CA MET A 58 -4.59 0.10 6.84
C MET A 58 -3.27 -0.68 6.84
N GLN A 59 -2.43 -0.49 5.81
CA GLN A 59 -1.11 -1.12 5.74
C GLN A 59 -0.19 -0.66 6.88
N ALA A 60 -0.19 0.63 7.21
CA ALA A 60 0.60 1.16 8.32
C ALA A 60 0.20 0.52 9.66
N ASN A 61 -1.11 0.44 9.95
CA ASN A 61 -1.62 -0.18 11.16
C ASN A 61 -1.27 -1.68 11.20
N ALA A 62 -1.46 -2.40 10.09
CA ALA A 62 -1.11 -3.83 10.01
C ALA A 62 0.38 -4.08 10.27
N ILE A 63 1.27 -3.19 9.80
CA ILE A 63 2.71 -3.28 10.08
C ILE A 63 2.99 -3.10 11.58
N GLU A 64 2.31 -2.17 12.25
CA GLU A 64 2.46 -1.94 13.69
C GLU A 64 1.98 -3.15 14.51
N GLU A 65 0.80 -3.70 14.19
CA GLU A 65 0.25 -4.90 14.82
C GLU A 65 1.19 -6.11 14.64
N LEU A 66 1.74 -6.30 13.44
CA LEU A 66 2.70 -7.39 13.17
C LEU A 66 4.00 -7.21 13.95
N ARG A 67 4.50 -5.97 14.10
CA ARG A 67 5.69 -5.69 14.93
C ARG A 67 5.45 -6.05 16.39
N GLN A 68 4.27 -5.71 16.91
CA GLN A 68 3.88 -6.03 18.28
C GLN A 68 3.75 -7.55 18.47
N THR A 69 3.09 -8.24 17.54
CA THR A 69 2.98 -9.70 17.53
C THR A 69 4.35 -10.38 17.53
N VAL A 70 5.28 -9.90 16.69
CA VAL A 70 6.66 -10.43 16.64
C VAL A 70 7.39 -10.21 17.96
N LYS A 71 7.19 -9.07 18.63
CA LYS A 71 7.79 -8.79 19.93
C LYS A 71 7.28 -9.77 20.99
N GLU A 72 5.97 -9.96 21.08
CA GLU A 72 5.34 -10.89 22.03
C GLU A 72 5.80 -12.34 21.81
N LEU A 73 5.90 -12.76 20.55
CA LEU A 73 6.40 -14.09 20.22
C LEU A 73 7.86 -14.27 20.62
N LYS A 74 8.71 -13.25 20.44
CA LYS A 74 10.11 -13.29 20.90
C LYS A 74 10.21 -13.39 22.42
N GLU A 75 9.43 -12.61 23.16
CA GLU A 75 9.38 -12.68 24.62
C GLU A 75 8.91 -14.07 25.10
N LYS A 76 7.92 -14.65 24.41
CA LYS A 76 7.41 -16.01 24.70
C LYS A 76 8.44 -17.10 24.40
N ILE A 77 9.21 -16.98 23.32
CA ILE A 77 10.31 -17.91 23.01
C ILE A 77 11.38 -17.85 24.10
N GLN A 78 11.79 -16.66 24.52
CA GLN A 78 12.81 -16.49 25.57
C GLN A 78 12.37 -17.08 26.91
N SER A 79 11.10 -16.93 27.28
CA SER A 79 10.57 -17.51 28.52
C SER A 79 10.48 -19.03 28.46
N LEU A 80 10.10 -19.62 27.32
CA LEU A 80 10.13 -21.08 27.11
C LEU A 80 11.56 -21.65 27.12
N GLU A 81 12.55 -20.91 26.60
CA GLU A 81 13.97 -21.30 26.65
C GLU A 81 14.53 -21.23 28.08
N ALA A 82 14.10 -20.26 28.88
CA ALA A 82 14.50 -20.12 30.28
C ALA A 82 13.91 -21.20 31.20
N GLU A 83 12.76 -21.77 30.85
CA GLU A 83 12.09 -22.81 31.63
C GLU A 83 12.62 -24.23 31.40
N LYS A 84 13.61 -24.44 30.51
CA LYS A 84 14.15 -25.76 30.24
C LYS A 84 14.96 -26.29 31.45
N PRO A 85 14.52 -27.35 32.15
CA PRO A 85 15.29 -27.91 33.25
C PRO A 85 16.35 -28.84 32.66
N GLY A 86 17.63 -28.51 32.81
CA GLY A 86 18.69 -29.39 32.31
C GLY A 86 20.09 -28.78 32.27
N GLY A 87 20.63 -28.45 33.44
CA GLY A 87 22.06 -28.21 33.62
C GLY A 87 22.41 -27.91 35.06
N PRO A 88 22.52 -28.95 35.92
CA PRO A 88 23.78 -29.02 36.65
C PRO A 88 24.29 -30.46 36.77
N SER A 89 25.54 -30.66 36.36
CA SER A 89 26.47 -31.38 37.22
C SER A 89 27.88 -30.88 36.97
N ALA A 90 28.22 -29.78 37.62
CA ALA A 90 29.60 -29.47 37.99
C ALA A 90 29.64 -29.54 39.51
N THR A 91 30.17 -30.63 40.08
CA THR A 91 30.97 -30.64 41.33
C THR A 91 31.30 -32.06 41.79
N ALA A 92 32.57 -32.23 42.16
CA ALA A 92 33.25 -33.32 42.89
C ALA A 92 33.73 -34.54 42.07
#